data_AF-A0A6B3IV84-F1
#
_entry.id   AF-A0A6B3IV84-F1
#
_cell.length_a   1.000
_cell.length_b   1.000
_cell.length_c   1.000
_cell.angle_alpha   90.00
_cell.angle_beta   90.00
_cell.angle_gamma   90.00
#
_symmetry.space_group_name_H-M   'P 1'
#
loop_
_entity.id
_entity.type
_entity.pdbx_description
1 polymer ?
#
loop_
_entity_poly.entity_id
_entity_poly.type
_entity_poly.pdbx_seq_one_letter_code
_entity_poly.pdbx_strand_id
1 'polypeptide(L)'
;PTDPLDALLPVQLVDRQGDWAYVACSNGWSAWVDGRLLVSVPQAPPAAGQPLARTADPRPLLARAEEALNQYRRAAQDLAEGRSDGES
;
A
#
# COMPACT_ATOMS: atom_id res chain seq x y z
N PRO A 1 15.49 -24.49 -14.28
CA PRO A 1 14.86 -23.94 -13.06
C PRO A 1 14.32 -22.54 -13.40
N THR A 2 13.06 -22.26 -13.08
CA THR A 2 12.52 -20.89 -13.16
C THR A 2 12.91 -20.17 -11.89
N ASP A 3 13.74 -19.13 -12.02
CA ASP A 3 14.07 -18.26 -10.89
C ASP A 3 12.82 -17.47 -10.51
N PRO A 4 12.42 -17.47 -9.22
CA PRO A 4 11.26 -16.72 -8.78
C PRO A 4 11.51 -15.21 -8.94
N LEU A 5 10.47 -14.48 -9.29
CA LEU A 5 10.53 -13.02 -9.24
C LEU A 5 10.75 -12.58 -7.79
N ASP A 6 11.56 -11.53 -7.59
CA ASP A 6 11.69 -10.90 -6.27
C ASP A 6 10.32 -10.48 -5.74
N ALA A 7 10.06 -10.80 -4.47
CA ALA A 7 8.81 -10.43 -3.83
C ALA A 7 8.62 -8.91 -3.87
N LEU A 8 7.40 -8.48 -4.19
CA LEU A 8 7.01 -7.07 -4.30
C LEU A 8 7.71 -6.29 -5.42
N LEU A 9 8.36 -6.95 -6.38
CA LEU A 9 8.82 -6.30 -7.60
C LEU A 9 7.62 -5.68 -8.35
N PRO A 10 7.62 -4.37 -8.64
CA PRO A 10 6.56 -3.76 -9.42
C PRO A 10 6.50 -4.36 -10.83
N VAL A 11 5.31 -4.84 -11.20
CA VAL A 11 5.04 -5.42 -12.51
C VAL A 11 3.76 -4.85 -13.11
N GLN A 12 3.69 -4.82 -14.43
CA GLN A 12 2.48 -4.52 -15.19
C GLN A 12 1.91 -5.81 -15.77
N LEU A 13 0.62 -6.08 -15.51
CA LEU A 13 -0.09 -7.18 -16.15
C LEU A 13 -0.32 -6.84 -17.63
N VAL A 14 0.15 -7.71 -18.52
CA VAL A 14 0.04 -7.54 -19.98
C VAL A 14 -1.02 -8.48 -20.57
N ASP A 15 -1.06 -9.73 -20.11
CA ASP A 15 -2.04 -10.73 -20.57
C ASP A 15 -2.37 -11.73 -19.45
N ARG A 16 -3.47 -12.49 -19.62
CA ARG A 16 -3.91 -13.50 -18.65
C ARG A 16 -4.49 -14.73 -19.34
N GLN A 17 -4.04 -15.91 -18.91
CA GLN A 17 -4.50 -17.20 -19.41
C GLN A 17 -4.77 -18.15 -18.24
N GLY A 18 -6.05 -18.23 -17.84
CA GLY A 18 -6.44 -18.94 -16.62
C GLY A 18 -5.77 -18.34 -15.39
N ASP A 19 -5.08 -19.18 -14.62
CA ASP A 19 -4.32 -18.75 -13.43
C ASP A 19 -2.98 -18.09 -13.77
N TRP A 20 -2.52 -18.15 -15.01
CA TRP A 20 -1.26 -17.56 -15.44
C TRP A 20 -1.42 -16.11 -15.87
N ALA A 21 -0.46 -15.28 -15.49
CA ALA A 21 -0.37 -13.86 -15.85
C ALA A 21 0.95 -13.58 -16.58
N TYR A 22 0.89 -12.97 -17.75
CA TYR A 22 2.07 -12.45 -18.43
C TYR A 22 2.34 -11.04 -17.93
N VAL A 23 3.52 -10.81 -17.38
CA VAL A 23 3.88 -9.55 -16.73
C VAL A 23 5.12 -8.92 -17.32
N ALA A 24 5.13 -7.59 -17.43
CA ALA A 24 6.30 -6.78 -17.71
C ALA A 24 6.84 -6.20 -16.40
N CYS A 25 8.12 -6.47 -16.10
CA CYS A 25 8.78 -6.05 -14.89
C CYS A 25 9.47 -4.69 -15.09
N SER A 26 9.56 -3.89 -14.03
CA SER A 26 10.24 -2.58 -14.07
C SER A 26 11.73 -2.66 -14.44
N ASN A 27 12.35 -3.83 -14.31
CA ASN A 27 13.73 -4.10 -14.70
C ASN A 27 13.90 -4.43 -16.20
N GLY A 28 12.82 -4.38 -17.00
CA GLY A 28 12.84 -4.63 -18.45
C GLY A 28 12.64 -6.09 -18.85
N TRP A 29 12.48 -7.01 -17.90
CA TRP A 29 12.19 -8.41 -18.18
C TRP A 29 10.69 -8.67 -18.26
N SER A 30 10.29 -9.74 -18.95
CA SER A 30 8.90 -10.19 -18.98
C SER A 30 8.81 -11.70 -18.78
N ALA A 31 7.76 -12.15 -18.10
CA ALA A 31 7.60 -13.55 -17.73
C ALA A 31 6.13 -13.92 -17.50
N TRP A 32 5.83 -15.22 -17.58
CA TRP A 32 4.59 -15.79 -17.05
C TRP A 32 4.77 -16.12 -15.57
N VAL A 33 3.82 -15.68 -14.73
CA VAL A 33 3.78 -15.94 -13.28
C VAL A 33 2.43 -16.48 -12.87
N ASP A 34 2.36 -17.11 -11.69
CA ASP A 34 1.08 -17.44 -11.06
C ASP A 34 0.36 -16.14 -10.69
N GLY A 35 -0.71 -15.83 -11.41
CA GLY A 35 -1.46 -14.59 -11.30
C GLY A 35 -2.21 -14.43 -9.97
N ARG A 36 -2.33 -15.51 -9.17
CA ARG A 36 -2.94 -15.46 -7.83
C ARG A 36 -2.00 -14.84 -6.80
N LEU A 37 -0.71 -14.76 -7.10
CA LEU A 37 0.30 -14.12 -6.26
C LEU A 37 0.40 -12.60 -6.52
N LEU A 38 -0.26 -12.09 -7.57
CA LEU A 38 -0.26 -10.67 -7.89
C LEU A 38 -1.22 -9.91 -6.98
N VAL A 39 -0.74 -8.80 -6.43
CA VAL A 39 -1.53 -7.86 -5.63
C VAL A 39 -1.86 -6.65 -6.49
N SER A 40 -3.14 -6.37 -6.72
CA SER A 40 -3.57 -5.18 -7.45
C SER A 40 -3.32 -3.91 -6.63
N VAL A 41 -2.56 -2.98 -7.19
CA VAL A 41 -2.35 -1.66 -6.61
C VAL A 41 -3.33 -0.67 -7.28
N PRO A 42 -4.20 0.03 -6.51
CA PRO A 42 -5.27 0.86 -7.07
C PRO A 42 -4.77 2.10 -7.81
N GLN A 43 -3.53 2.52 -7.54
CA GLN A 43 -2.86 3.62 -8.22
C GLN A 43 -1.57 3.09 -8.85
N ALA A 44 -1.40 3.31 -10.15
CA ALA A 44 -0.11 3.04 -10.78
C ALA A 44 0.95 3.94 -10.12
N PRO A 45 2.16 3.42 -9.81
CA PRO A 45 3.25 4.27 -9.37
C PRO A 45 3.51 5.34 -10.45
N PRO A 46 3.89 6.57 -10.06
CA PRO A 46 4.25 7.57 -11.05
C PRO A 46 5.40 7.00 -11.90
N ALA A 47 5.21 6.97 -13.22
CA ALA A 47 6.25 6.70 -14.21
C ALA A 47 7.57 7.39 -13.83
N ALA A 48 8.67 6.66 -14.00
CA ALA A 48 10.00 7.22 -13.73
C ALA A 48 10.24 8.44 -14.63
N GLY A 49 10.74 9.53 -14.05
CA GLY A 49 11.15 10.73 -14.81
C GLY A 49 10.08 11.79 -15.02
N GLN A 50 8.83 11.60 -14.56
CA GLN A 50 7.91 12.73 -14.52
C GLN A 50 8.34 13.71 -13.42
N PRO A 51 8.21 15.03 -13.64
CA PRO A 51 8.41 16.02 -12.60
C PRO A 51 7.56 15.62 -11.40
N LEU A 52 8.15 15.61 -10.20
CA LEU A 52 7.40 15.42 -8.97
C LEU A 52 6.27 16.45 -8.98
N ALA A 53 5.03 15.98 -9.16
CA ALA A 53 3.87 16.83 -9.02
C ALA A 53 3.98 17.47 -7.64
N ARG A 54 3.75 18.79 -7.54
CA ARG A 54 3.69 19.47 -6.25
C ARG A 54 2.78 18.62 -5.36
N THR A 55 3.36 18.01 -4.33
CA THR A 55 2.63 17.14 -3.42
C THR A 55 1.38 17.90 -3.01
N ALA A 56 0.21 17.26 -3.11
CA ALA A 56 -1.02 17.85 -2.60
C ALA A 56 -0.73 18.42 -1.21
N ASP A 57 -1.24 19.61 -0.91
CA ASP A 57 -0.98 20.30 0.36
C ASP A 57 -1.10 19.29 1.52
N PRO A 58 -0.01 19.02 2.27
CA PRO A 58 0.00 17.96 3.27
C PRO A 58 -0.78 18.34 4.54
N ARG A 59 -1.10 19.63 4.72
CA ARG A 59 -1.74 20.16 5.94
C ARG A 59 -3.04 19.42 6.32
N PRO A 60 -3.94 19.05 5.40
CA PRO A 60 -5.15 18.28 5.74
C PRO A 60 -4.87 16.84 6.18
N LEU A 61 -3.79 16.21 5.71
CA LEU A 61 -3.40 14.88 6.17
C LEU A 61 -2.77 14.94 7.57
N LEU A 62 -1.90 15.92 7.80
CA LEU A 62 -1.28 16.16 9.10
C LEU A 62 -2.31 16.49 10.17
N ALA A 63 -3.32 17.31 9.86
CA ALA A 63 -4.40 17.63 10.79
C ALA A 63 -5.19 16.38 11.23
N ARG A 64 -5.48 15.45 10.30
CA ARG A 64 -6.16 14.18 10.63
C ARG A 64 -5.29 13.26 11.49
N ALA A 65 -3.99 13.20 11.22
CA ALA A 65 -3.07 12.42 12.03
C ALA A 65 -2.96 12.96 13.46
N GLU A 66 -2.91 14.29 13.62
CA GLU A 66 -2.92 14.95 14.93
C GLU A 66 -4.21 14.65 15.70
N GLU A 67 -5.36 14.74 15.04
CA GLU A 67 -6.66 14.41 15.65
C GLU A 67 -6.69 12.95 16.14
N ALA A 68 -6.27 12.00 15.31
CA ALA A 68 -6.22 10.58 15.68
C ALA A 68 -5.28 10.33 16.87
N LEU A 69 -4.10 10.97 16.89
CA LEU A 69 -3.17 10.88 18.02
C LEU A 69 -3.74 11.48 19.30
N ASN A 70 -4.47 12.59 19.20
CA ASN A 70 -5.13 13.22 20.34
C ASN A 70 -6.24 12.34 20.91
N GLN A 71 -7.05 11.71 20.05
CA GLN A 71 -8.07 10.75 20.48
C GLN A 71 -7.44 9.54 21.18
N TYR A 72 -6.40 8.95 20.59
CA TYR A 72 -5.67 7.83 21.18
C TYR A 72 -5.09 8.19 22.55
N ARG A 73 -4.48 9.38 22.69
CA ARG A 73 -3.92 9.84 23.97
C ARG A 73 -4.99 9.95 25.05
N ARG A 74 -6.17 10.49 24.72
CA ARG A 74 -7.29 10.57 25.67
C ARG A 74 -7.75 9.18 26.10
N ALA A 75 -7.96 8.27 25.14
CA ALA A 75 -8.34 6.89 25.45
C ALA A 75 -7.30 6.19 26.33
N ALA A 76 -6.00 6.40 26.09
CA ALA A 76 -4.93 5.88 26.92
C ALA A 76 -4.92 6.48 28.34
N GLN A 77 -5.26 7.77 28.48
CA GLN A 77 -5.41 8.43 29.77
C GLN A 77 -6.63 7.91 30.53
N ASP A 78 -7.78 7.78 29.88
CA ASP A 78 -9.00 7.22 30.47
C ASP A 78 -8.79 5.77 30.94
N LEU A 79 -8.00 4.99 30.19
CA LEU A 79 -7.58 3.64 30.60
C LEU A 79 -6.66 3.67 31.82
N ALA A 80 -5.63 4.52 31.81
CA ALA A 80 -4.70 4.64 32.92
C ALA A 80 -5.36 5.16 34.21
N GLU A 81 -6.38 6.02 34.08
CA GLU A 81 -7.14 6.57 35.19
C GLU A 81 -8.25 5.62 35.71
N GLY A 82 -8.38 4.42 35.12
CA GLY A 82 -9.42 3.46 35.51
C GLY A 82 -10.84 3.95 35.25
N ARG A 83 -11.02 4.96 34.37
CA ARG A 83 -12.33 5.45 33.92
C ARG A 83 -12.91 4.60 32.80
N SER A 84 -12.14 3.63 32.33
CA SER A 84 -12.54 2.66 31.32
C SER A 84 -13.02 1.38 32.00
N ASP A 85 -14.14 1.41 32.74
CA ASP A 85 -14.81 0.18 33.18
C ASP A 85 -16.34 0.38 33.29
N GLY A 86 -17.11 -0.49 32.62
CA GLY A 86 -18.48 -0.84 33.00
C GLY A 86 -19.58 -0.66 31.94
N GLU A 87 -19.58 -1.47 30.88
CA GLU A 87 -20.86 -1.95 30.35
C GLU A 87 -21.52 -2.84 31.43
N SER A 88 -22.68 -2.40 31.93
CA SER A 88 -23.68 -3.21 32.63
C SER A 88 -25.03 -2.93 32.01
#